data_AF-A0ABD3YG12-F1
#
_entry.id   AF-A0ABD3YG12-F1
#
_cell.length_a   1.000
_cell.length_b   1.000
_cell.length_c   1.000
_cell.angle_alpha   90.00
_cell.angle_beta   90.00
_cell.angle_gamma   90.00
#
_symmetry.space_group_name_H-M   'P 1'
#
loop_
_entity.id
_entity.type
_entity.pdbx_description
1 polymer ?
#
loop_
_entity_poly.entity_id
_entity_poly.type
_entity_poly.pdbx_seq_one_letter_code
_entity_poly.pdbx_strand_id
1 'polypeptide(L)'
;MSSPRFDPATYDTQLADKATRLRELLAPFAAPEPQVFDSPREHYRLRAEFRLWRDAGTESRHYAMFEQGDKHTPIYIEQFPIASQRINELMPRLKAAWAERALGHKLFQVEFLTTLTGDALITLCYHRPIDDAWQAAAQKLAAELGVSIVGRSRGKRLVVGRDYVEEALQVAGRTFRYRQPEGAFTQPNGAVCQKMLNWAYEALGQRDDDLLELYCGNGNFTLPLATRVRKVLATEISKTSVNAALANLADNAVDNVTLVRLSAEELTQALNEVRPFRRLADVDLKGYDFGSVFVDPPRAGMDPDTCELTRRFERILYISCNPETLAQNIAQLHDTHQVTRCALFDQFPYTHHMEAGVLLERRG
;
A
#
# COMPACT_ATOMS: atom_id res chain seq x y z
N MET A 1 16.10 -4.73 1.94
CA MET A 1 15.85 -4.59 3.39
C MET A 1 16.99 -5.33 4.06
N SER A 2 17.89 -4.64 4.77
CA SER A 2 18.75 -5.34 5.75
C SER A 2 17.81 -6.09 6.70
N SER A 3 18.12 -7.32 7.09
CA SER A 3 17.36 -7.96 8.16
C SER A 3 17.50 -7.04 9.37
N PRO A 4 16.45 -6.33 9.81
CA PRO A 4 16.54 -5.74 11.12
C PRO A 4 16.72 -6.92 12.08
N ARG A 5 17.59 -6.79 13.07
CA ARG A 5 17.58 -7.75 14.18
C ARG A 5 16.20 -7.62 14.80
N PHE A 6 15.33 -8.54 14.43
CA PHE A 6 13.99 -8.62 14.96
C PHE A 6 14.13 -8.92 16.46
N ASP A 7 13.83 -7.91 17.27
CA ASP A 7 13.90 -7.99 18.72
C ASP A 7 12.69 -7.26 19.32
N PRO A 8 11.61 -7.99 19.67
CA PRO A 8 10.42 -7.43 20.28
C PRO A 8 10.66 -6.62 21.54
N ALA A 9 11.74 -6.88 22.29
CA ALA A 9 12.05 -6.17 23.53
C ALA A 9 12.43 -4.69 23.27
N THR A 10 12.91 -4.38 22.07
CA THR A 10 13.29 -3.02 21.68
C THR A 10 12.13 -2.19 21.10
N TYR A 11 10.94 -2.78 20.94
CA TYR A 11 9.82 -2.17 20.22
C TYR A 11 9.42 -0.81 20.79
N ASP A 12 9.17 -0.73 22.10
CA ASP A 12 8.63 0.47 22.74
C ASP A 12 9.62 1.64 22.63
N THR A 13 10.92 1.37 22.78
CA THR A 13 11.99 2.37 22.58
C THR A 13 12.02 2.86 21.13
N GLN A 14 11.98 1.96 20.14
CA GLN A 14 12.00 2.34 18.73
C GLN A 14 10.78 3.17 18.33
N LEU A 15 9.60 2.86 18.86
CA LEU A 15 8.39 3.65 18.62
C LEU A 15 8.52 5.06 19.22
N ALA A 16 9.04 5.17 20.44
CA ALA A 16 9.30 6.46 21.08
C ALA A 16 10.33 7.31 20.32
N ASP A 17 11.37 6.68 19.78
CA ASP A 17 12.37 7.35 18.95
C ASP A 17 11.77 7.89 17.65
N LYS A 18 10.89 7.10 16.99
CA LYS A 18 10.16 7.55 15.79
C LYS A 18 9.25 8.74 16.11
N ALA A 19 8.52 8.70 17.23
CA ALA A 19 7.66 9.79 17.66
C ALA A 19 8.46 11.07 17.95
N THR A 20 9.59 10.94 18.65
CA THR A 20 10.50 12.06 18.92
C THR A 20 11.02 12.66 17.64
N ARG A 21 11.50 11.83 16.70
CA ARG A 21 12.01 12.31 15.41
C ARG A 21 10.93 13.03 14.60
N LEU A 22 9.70 12.51 14.53
CA LEU A 22 8.61 13.18 13.81
C LEU A 22 8.26 14.53 14.44
N ARG A 23 8.19 14.59 15.78
CA ARG A 23 7.94 15.82 16.52
C ARG A 23 9.02 16.88 16.25
N GLU A 24 10.28 16.50 16.32
CA GLU A 24 11.40 17.42 16.04
C GLU A 24 11.39 17.92 14.59
N LEU A 25 11.11 17.01 13.64
CA LEU A 25 11.09 17.35 12.23
C LEU A 25 9.97 18.32 11.86
N LEU A 26 8.81 18.20 12.51
CA LEU A 26 7.64 19.06 12.24
C LEU A 26 7.52 20.27 13.17
N ALA A 27 8.40 20.39 14.17
CA ALA A 27 8.45 21.53 15.09
C ALA A 27 8.55 22.90 14.38
N PRO A 28 9.33 23.09 13.29
CA PRO A 28 9.37 24.36 12.57
C PRO A 28 8.03 24.83 12.01
N PHE A 29 7.06 23.92 11.85
CA PHE A 29 5.73 24.20 11.29
C PHE A 29 4.64 24.31 12.36
N ALA A 30 5.02 24.35 13.64
CA ALA A 30 4.11 24.35 14.79
C ALA A 30 3.07 23.21 14.75
N ALA A 31 3.47 22.04 14.24
CA ALA A 31 2.60 20.88 14.23
C ALA A 31 2.26 20.45 15.68
N PRO A 32 1.02 20.01 15.96
CA PRO A 32 0.64 19.51 17.27
C PRO A 32 1.37 18.19 17.59
N GLU A 33 1.34 17.79 18.86
CA GLU A 33 1.89 16.50 19.29
C GLU A 33 1.30 15.37 18.44
N PRO A 34 2.14 14.50 17.83
CA PRO A 34 1.64 13.42 17.00
C PRO A 34 0.80 12.42 17.82
N GLN A 35 -0.37 12.06 17.31
CA GLN A 35 -1.07 10.86 17.77
C GLN A 35 -0.27 9.63 17.33
N VAL A 36 0.16 8.80 18.26
CA VAL A 36 1.01 7.64 17.97
C VAL A 36 0.17 6.37 17.87
N PHE A 37 0.23 5.72 16.72
CA PHE A 37 -0.43 4.46 16.41
C PHE A 37 0.61 3.34 16.28
N ASP A 38 0.60 2.45 17.27
CA ASP A 38 1.47 1.28 17.37
C ASP A 38 1.12 0.19 16.34
N SER A 39 1.98 -0.81 16.22
CA SER A 39 1.79 -2.01 15.41
C SER A 39 1.84 -3.24 16.30
N PRO A 40 1.19 -4.35 15.90
CA PRO A 40 1.56 -5.66 16.41
C PRO A 40 3.08 -5.86 16.28
N ARG A 41 3.69 -6.41 17.34
CA ARG A 41 5.15 -6.68 17.42
C ARG A 41 5.56 -7.79 16.45
N GLU A 42 4.67 -8.74 16.20
CA GLU A 42 4.88 -9.87 15.31
C GLU A 42 3.74 -9.98 14.31
N HIS A 43 3.97 -10.73 13.23
CA HIS A 43 2.95 -11.11 12.27
C HIS A 43 2.16 -9.97 11.62
N TYR A 44 2.73 -8.78 11.58
CA TYR A 44 2.07 -7.60 11.05
C TYR A 44 2.17 -7.52 9.51
N ARG A 45 3.20 -8.13 8.91
CA ARG A 45 3.52 -7.93 7.50
C ARG A 45 2.76 -8.91 6.61
N LEU A 46 1.78 -8.39 5.88
CA LEU A 46 0.87 -9.14 5.01
C LEU A 46 1.44 -9.51 3.64
N ARG A 47 2.60 -8.96 3.28
CA ARG A 47 3.30 -9.30 2.03
C ARG A 47 4.80 -9.49 2.21
N ALA A 48 5.34 -10.54 1.60
CA ALA A 48 6.76 -10.86 1.65
C ALA A 48 7.26 -11.35 0.29
N GLU A 49 8.46 -10.92 -0.09
CA GLU A 49 9.15 -11.40 -1.27
C GLU A 49 10.44 -12.09 -0.82
N PHE A 50 10.70 -13.27 -1.37
CA PHE A 50 11.90 -14.05 -1.10
C PHE A 50 12.57 -14.42 -2.41
N ARG A 51 13.89 -14.26 -2.46
CA ARG A 51 14.71 -14.94 -3.48
C ARG A 51 14.90 -16.39 -3.06
N LEU A 52 15.12 -17.27 -4.01
CA LEU A 52 15.49 -18.65 -3.72
C LEU A 52 16.97 -18.86 -3.96
N TRP A 53 17.68 -19.29 -2.91
CA TRP A 53 19.08 -19.67 -2.99
C TRP A 53 19.22 -21.19 -3.11
N ARG A 54 20.26 -21.64 -3.81
CA ARG A 54 20.59 -23.06 -3.99
C ARG A 54 21.98 -23.31 -3.45
N ASP A 55 22.13 -24.33 -2.62
CA ASP A 55 23.46 -24.75 -2.19
C ASP A 55 24.20 -25.40 -3.36
N ALA A 56 25.47 -25.03 -3.55
CA ALA A 56 26.29 -25.55 -4.62
C ALA A 56 26.37 -27.10 -4.55
N GLY A 57 26.11 -27.76 -5.68
CA GLY A 57 26.17 -29.23 -5.77
C GLY A 57 24.97 -29.98 -5.19
N THR A 58 23.92 -29.29 -4.73
CA THR A 58 22.69 -29.94 -4.25
C THR A 58 21.44 -29.47 -5.01
N GLU A 59 20.33 -30.18 -4.86
CA GLU A 59 19.02 -29.73 -5.34
C GLU A 59 18.26 -28.87 -4.31
N SER A 60 18.82 -28.70 -3.10
CA SER A 60 18.23 -27.98 -1.97
C SER A 60 18.03 -26.51 -2.29
N ARG A 61 16.87 -25.97 -1.88
CA ARG A 61 16.47 -24.58 -2.10
C ARG A 61 16.01 -23.97 -0.80
N HIS A 62 16.44 -22.74 -0.54
CA HIS A 62 16.11 -21.99 0.66
C HIS A 62 15.51 -20.65 0.29
N TYR A 63 14.52 -20.20 1.08
CA TYR A 63 14.16 -18.79 1.05
C TYR A 63 15.35 -17.97 1.52
N ALA A 64 15.66 -16.91 0.79
CA ALA A 64 16.79 -16.06 1.08
C ALA A 64 16.43 -14.59 0.93
N MET A 65 16.97 -13.79 1.83
CA MET A 65 17.06 -12.34 1.73
C MET A 65 18.53 -11.91 1.68
N PHE A 66 18.78 -10.66 1.35
CA PHE A 66 20.12 -10.10 1.26
C PHE A 66 20.17 -8.75 1.96
N GLU A 67 21.32 -8.45 2.56
CA GLU A 67 21.57 -7.10 3.07
C GLU A 67 21.54 -6.07 1.93
N GLN A 68 21.21 -4.83 2.27
CA GLN A 68 21.16 -3.77 1.27
C GLN A 68 22.57 -3.53 0.70
N GLY A 69 22.72 -3.71 -0.61
CA GLY A 69 24.00 -3.57 -1.31
C GLY A 69 24.77 -4.89 -1.48
N ASP A 70 24.38 -5.96 -0.78
CA ASP A 70 24.91 -7.30 -0.97
C ASP A 70 23.94 -8.13 -1.83
N LYS A 71 24.48 -8.92 -2.77
CA LYS A 71 23.73 -9.85 -3.63
C LYS A 71 24.32 -11.26 -3.64
N HIS A 72 25.39 -11.47 -2.87
CA HIS A 72 26.21 -12.66 -2.91
C HIS A 72 26.16 -13.44 -1.60
N THR A 73 25.87 -12.76 -0.48
CA THR A 73 25.73 -13.40 0.84
C THR A 73 24.25 -13.60 1.18
N PRO A 74 23.68 -14.80 1.00
CA PRO A 74 22.29 -15.05 1.33
C PRO A 74 22.10 -15.17 2.85
N ILE A 75 21.04 -14.55 3.35
CA ILE A 75 20.51 -14.82 4.69
C ILE A 75 19.35 -15.80 4.52
N TYR A 76 19.53 -17.03 4.99
CA TYR A 76 18.50 -18.06 4.91
C TYR A 76 17.36 -17.77 5.88
N ILE A 77 16.14 -17.85 5.35
CA ILE A 77 14.92 -17.56 6.09
C ILE A 77 14.12 -18.86 6.25
N GLU A 78 14.28 -19.52 7.38
CA GLU A 78 13.44 -20.66 7.76
C GLU A 78 12.16 -20.22 8.47
N GLN A 79 12.23 -19.10 9.21
CA GLN A 79 11.09 -18.45 9.86
C GLN A 79 11.14 -16.96 9.57
N PHE A 80 9.97 -16.34 9.43
CA PHE A 80 9.88 -14.90 9.19
C PHE A 80 8.85 -14.26 10.14
N PRO A 81 9.21 -14.05 11.42
CA PRO A 81 8.26 -13.67 12.49
C PRO A 81 7.50 -12.38 12.23
N ILE A 82 8.07 -11.45 11.46
CA ILE A 82 7.39 -10.21 11.09
C ILE A 82 6.29 -10.41 10.04
N ALA A 83 6.37 -11.46 9.21
CA ALA A 83 5.31 -11.79 8.27
C ALA A 83 4.12 -12.46 8.94
N SER A 84 2.95 -12.30 8.33
CA SER A 84 1.69 -12.84 8.83
C SER A 84 1.81 -14.32 9.19
N GLN A 85 0.98 -14.77 10.14
CA GLN A 85 0.90 -16.18 10.51
C GLN A 85 0.66 -17.05 9.28
N ARG A 86 -0.24 -16.59 8.39
CA ARG A 86 -0.56 -17.26 7.13
C ARG A 86 0.66 -17.44 6.23
N ILE A 87 1.56 -16.46 6.12
CA ILE A 87 2.81 -16.62 5.37
C ILE A 87 3.69 -17.69 6.02
N ASN A 88 3.88 -17.65 7.35
CA ASN A 88 4.72 -18.62 8.06
C ASN A 88 4.15 -20.05 7.97
N GLU A 89 2.83 -20.23 7.92
CA GLU A 89 2.17 -21.52 7.67
C GLU A 89 2.43 -22.05 6.24
N LEU A 90 2.38 -21.15 5.24
CA LEU A 90 2.50 -21.52 3.82
C LEU A 90 3.94 -21.78 3.40
N MET A 91 4.91 -21.07 3.97
CA MET A 91 6.33 -21.16 3.62
C MET A 91 6.88 -22.61 3.59
N PRO A 92 6.79 -23.41 4.68
CA PRO A 92 7.33 -24.77 4.68
C PRO A 92 6.58 -25.73 3.73
N ARG A 93 5.26 -25.56 3.60
CA ARG A 93 4.43 -26.38 2.70
C ARG A 93 4.76 -26.11 1.24
N LEU A 94 4.95 -24.85 0.87
CA LEU A 94 5.39 -24.46 -0.47
C LEU A 94 6.82 -24.94 -0.74
N LYS A 95 7.73 -24.84 0.24
CA LYS A 95 9.12 -25.34 0.12
C LYS A 95 9.15 -26.84 -0.19
N ALA A 96 8.30 -27.64 0.46
CA ALA A 96 8.16 -29.06 0.18
C ALA A 96 7.69 -29.35 -1.25
N ALA A 97 6.76 -28.55 -1.79
CA ALA A 97 6.24 -28.70 -3.15
C ALA A 97 7.32 -28.49 -4.25
N TRP A 98 8.43 -27.83 -3.94
CA TRP A 98 9.54 -27.65 -4.90
C TRP A 98 10.29 -28.94 -5.23
N ALA A 99 10.04 -30.03 -4.50
CA ALA A 99 10.52 -31.35 -4.88
C ALA A 99 9.95 -31.79 -6.24
N GLU A 100 8.75 -31.34 -6.59
CA GLU A 100 8.19 -31.55 -7.91
C GLU A 100 8.92 -30.68 -8.94
N ARG A 101 9.49 -31.31 -9.98
CA ARG A 101 10.29 -30.62 -11.00
C ARG A 101 9.50 -29.49 -11.69
N ALA A 102 8.20 -29.70 -11.94
CA ALA A 102 7.34 -28.69 -12.52
C ALA A 102 7.28 -27.42 -11.65
N LEU A 103 7.28 -27.54 -10.33
CA LEU A 103 7.17 -26.38 -9.43
C LEU A 103 8.52 -25.79 -9.04
N GLY A 104 9.58 -26.60 -8.92
CA GLY A 104 10.88 -26.16 -8.40
C GLY A 104 11.99 -25.89 -9.41
N HIS A 105 11.90 -26.43 -10.64
CA HIS A 105 12.97 -26.24 -11.63
C HIS A 105 13.01 -24.79 -12.12
N LYS A 106 14.18 -24.14 -11.97
CA LYS A 106 14.43 -22.71 -12.32
C LYS A 106 13.48 -21.71 -11.64
N LEU A 107 12.78 -22.09 -10.57
CA LEU A 107 12.14 -21.14 -9.65
C LEU A 107 13.25 -20.34 -8.95
N PHE A 108 13.13 -19.00 -8.96
CA PHE A 108 14.15 -18.11 -8.40
C PHE A 108 13.60 -17.08 -7.40
N GLN A 109 12.28 -16.89 -7.37
CA GLN A 109 11.62 -15.93 -6.48
C GLN A 109 10.19 -16.38 -6.18
N VAL A 110 9.78 -16.11 -4.95
CA VAL A 110 8.42 -16.33 -4.46
C VAL A 110 7.93 -15.06 -3.78
N GLU A 111 6.71 -14.66 -4.09
CA GLU A 111 6.02 -13.58 -3.39
C GLU A 111 4.77 -14.12 -2.72
N PHE A 112 4.54 -13.70 -1.50
CA PHE A 112 3.32 -13.94 -0.76
C PHE A 112 2.56 -12.63 -0.60
N LEU A 113 1.26 -12.68 -0.88
CA LEU A 113 0.29 -11.66 -0.56
C LEU A 113 -0.80 -12.31 0.27
N THR A 114 -1.02 -11.83 1.49
CA THR A 114 -2.01 -12.33 2.44
C THR A 114 -2.86 -11.19 2.98
N THR A 115 -3.97 -11.52 3.64
CA THR A 115 -4.91 -10.54 4.21
C THR A 115 -5.18 -10.84 5.69
N LEU A 116 -5.79 -9.89 6.40
CA LEU A 116 -6.31 -10.13 7.76
C LEU A 116 -7.46 -11.14 7.78
N THR A 117 -8.18 -11.29 6.67
CA THR A 117 -9.24 -12.31 6.49
C THR A 117 -8.70 -13.73 6.28
N GLY A 118 -7.38 -13.88 6.08
CA GLY A 118 -6.73 -15.18 5.85
C GLY A 118 -6.66 -15.63 4.37
N ASP A 119 -7.13 -14.79 3.44
CA ASP A 119 -6.95 -15.04 2.00
C ASP A 119 -5.46 -14.92 1.63
N ALA A 120 -5.04 -15.67 0.62
CA ALA A 120 -3.65 -15.75 0.22
C ALA A 120 -3.47 -16.00 -1.29
N LEU A 121 -2.49 -15.30 -1.85
CA LEU A 121 -2.02 -15.47 -3.20
C LEU A 121 -0.50 -15.62 -3.20
N ILE A 122 -0.01 -16.61 -3.95
CA ILE A 122 1.42 -16.89 -4.09
C ILE A 122 1.85 -16.66 -5.53
N THR A 123 2.83 -15.80 -5.75
CA THR A 123 3.46 -15.61 -7.06
C THR A 123 4.74 -16.42 -7.15
N LEU A 124 4.87 -17.25 -8.19
CA LEU A 124 6.02 -18.11 -8.45
C LEU A 124 6.75 -17.62 -9.72
N CYS A 125 7.99 -17.19 -9.57
CA CYS A 125 8.78 -16.55 -10.64
C CYS A 125 9.91 -17.46 -11.15
N TYR A 126 9.94 -17.68 -12.46
CA TYR A 126 10.78 -18.71 -13.11
C TYR A 126 11.75 -18.16 -14.18
N HIS A 127 12.96 -18.72 -14.21
CA HIS A 127 13.93 -18.63 -15.31
C HIS A 127 13.78 -19.80 -16.29
N ARG A 128 12.52 -20.15 -16.61
CA ARG A 128 12.13 -21.11 -17.64
C ARG A 128 10.72 -20.80 -18.12
N PRO A 129 10.31 -21.24 -19.32
CA PRO A 129 8.91 -21.25 -19.70
C PRO A 129 8.07 -22.06 -18.71
N ILE A 130 6.89 -21.55 -18.37
CA ILE A 130 5.82 -22.29 -17.68
C ILE A 130 4.86 -22.87 -18.73
N ASP A 131 4.51 -24.14 -18.59
CA ASP A 131 3.78 -24.98 -19.56
C ASP A 131 2.57 -25.66 -18.90
N ASP A 132 1.89 -26.55 -19.63
CA ASP A 132 0.70 -27.25 -19.13
C ASP A 132 1.03 -28.16 -17.94
N ALA A 133 2.25 -28.72 -17.91
CA ALA A 133 2.74 -29.50 -16.77
C ALA A 133 2.89 -28.62 -15.51
N TRP A 134 3.44 -27.41 -15.65
CA TRP A 134 3.43 -26.43 -14.57
C TRP A 134 2.01 -26.09 -14.12
N GLN A 135 1.08 -25.87 -15.06
CA GLN A 135 -0.29 -25.48 -14.74
C GLN A 135 -1.03 -26.57 -13.96
N ALA A 136 -0.91 -27.84 -14.36
CA ALA A 136 -1.51 -28.97 -13.65
C ALA A 136 -0.94 -29.12 -12.22
N ALA A 137 0.38 -28.99 -12.06
CA ALA A 137 1.04 -29.04 -10.76
C ALA A 137 0.61 -27.87 -9.85
N ALA A 138 0.54 -26.66 -10.41
CA ALA A 138 0.11 -25.46 -9.69
C ALA A 138 -1.37 -25.53 -9.28
N GLN A 139 -2.24 -26.11 -10.10
CA GLN A 139 -3.66 -26.35 -9.75
C GLN A 139 -3.80 -27.28 -8.56
N LYS A 140 -3.06 -28.39 -8.55
CA LYS A 140 -3.03 -29.32 -7.41
C LYS A 140 -2.54 -28.62 -6.15
N LEU A 141 -1.41 -27.91 -6.24
CA LEU A 141 -0.83 -27.19 -5.11
C LEU A 141 -1.77 -26.11 -4.56
N ALA A 142 -2.39 -25.32 -5.44
CA ALA A 142 -3.33 -24.28 -5.06
C ALA A 142 -4.51 -24.85 -4.25
N ALA A 143 -5.07 -25.98 -4.69
CA ALA A 143 -6.14 -26.68 -3.99
C ALA A 143 -5.69 -27.24 -2.63
N GLU A 144 -4.50 -27.84 -2.56
CA GLU A 144 -3.93 -28.40 -1.32
C GLU A 144 -3.64 -27.31 -0.26
N LEU A 145 -3.16 -26.15 -0.69
CA LEU A 145 -2.83 -25.03 0.21
C LEU A 145 -4.06 -24.15 0.53
N GLY A 146 -5.11 -24.22 -0.29
CA GLY A 146 -6.26 -23.33 -0.21
C GLY A 146 -5.87 -21.88 -0.54
N VAL A 147 -5.17 -21.67 -1.65
CA VAL A 147 -4.65 -20.36 -2.08
C VAL A 147 -4.82 -20.17 -3.59
N SER A 148 -4.70 -18.93 -4.07
CA SER A 148 -4.48 -18.68 -5.50
C SER A 148 -2.99 -18.67 -5.83
N ILE A 149 -2.63 -19.05 -7.07
CA ILE A 149 -1.23 -19.07 -7.53
C ILE A 149 -1.10 -18.33 -8.85
N VAL A 150 -0.12 -17.43 -8.94
CA VAL A 150 0.28 -16.77 -10.19
C VAL A 150 1.66 -17.25 -10.60
N GLY A 151 1.77 -17.84 -11.78
CA GLY A 151 3.04 -18.21 -12.40
C GLY A 151 3.56 -17.09 -13.30
N ARG A 152 4.81 -16.68 -13.11
CA ARG A 152 5.48 -15.70 -13.97
C ARG A 152 6.75 -16.28 -14.57
N SER A 153 6.88 -16.15 -15.88
CA SER A 153 8.14 -16.32 -16.61
C SER A 153 8.30 -15.20 -17.64
N ARG A 154 9.43 -15.15 -18.35
CA ARG A 154 9.65 -14.15 -19.41
C ARG A 154 8.48 -14.14 -20.40
N GLY A 155 7.75 -13.02 -20.45
CA GLY A 155 6.62 -12.80 -21.36
C GLY A 155 5.36 -13.65 -21.11
N LYS A 156 5.29 -14.44 -20.03
CA LYS A 156 4.14 -15.30 -19.74
C LYS A 156 3.68 -15.14 -18.30
N ARG A 157 2.37 -14.99 -18.13
CA ARG A 157 1.67 -14.94 -16.84
C ARG A 157 0.51 -15.93 -16.89
N LEU A 158 0.48 -16.89 -15.97
CA LEU A 158 -0.61 -17.85 -15.82
C LEU A 158 -1.22 -17.70 -14.43
N VAL A 159 -2.54 -17.74 -14.34
CA VAL A 159 -3.30 -17.59 -13.09
C VAL A 159 -4.02 -18.90 -12.79
N VAL A 160 -3.89 -19.37 -11.56
CA VAL A 160 -4.64 -20.48 -10.98
C VAL A 160 -5.49 -19.90 -9.85
N GLY A 161 -6.82 -19.98 -10.00
CA GLY A 161 -7.75 -19.30 -9.10
C GLY A 161 -7.93 -17.83 -9.48
N ARG A 162 -7.71 -16.92 -8.54
CA ARG A 162 -7.84 -15.47 -8.72
C ARG A 162 -6.47 -14.81 -8.79
N ASP A 163 -6.39 -13.63 -9.37
CA ASP A 163 -5.16 -12.82 -9.37
C ASP A 163 -5.22 -11.61 -8.42
N TYR A 164 -6.06 -11.72 -7.39
CA TYR A 164 -6.18 -10.80 -6.28
C TYR A 164 -6.54 -11.58 -5.01
N VAL A 165 -6.29 -10.98 -3.85
CA VAL A 165 -6.82 -11.43 -2.56
C VAL A 165 -7.95 -10.52 -2.10
N GLU A 166 -8.83 -11.03 -1.25
CA GLU A 166 -9.95 -10.30 -0.65
C GLU A 166 -9.66 -9.94 0.80
N GLU A 167 -9.52 -8.64 1.07
CA GLU A 167 -9.29 -8.08 2.40
C GLU A 167 -10.59 -7.50 2.98
N ALA A 168 -10.69 -7.46 4.31
CA ALA A 168 -11.74 -6.75 5.02
C ALA A 168 -11.15 -5.92 6.17
N LEU A 169 -11.37 -4.61 6.13
CA LEU A 169 -10.85 -3.66 7.11
C LEU A 169 -12.01 -2.98 7.84
N GLN A 170 -11.91 -2.83 9.17
CA GLN A 170 -12.90 -2.08 9.96
C GLN A 170 -12.52 -0.61 10.04
N VAL A 171 -13.43 0.26 9.60
CA VAL A 171 -13.28 1.72 9.64
C VAL A 171 -14.59 2.32 10.14
N ALA A 172 -14.52 3.11 11.22
CA ALA A 172 -15.67 3.79 11.82
C ALA A 172 -16.90 2.88 12.07
N GLY A 173 -16.66 1.65 12.53
CA GLY A 173 -17.72 0.67 12.79
C GLY A 173 -18.31 -0.02 11.56
N ARG A 174 -17.79 0.28 10.35
CA ARG A 174 -18.18 -0.36 9.10
C ARG A 174 -17.05 -1.24 8.57
N THR A 175 -17.40 -2.41 8.06
CA THR A 175 -16.47 -3.27 7.32
C THR A 175 -16.40 -2.86 5.86
N PHE A 176 -15.21 -2.53 5.39
CA PHE A 176 -14.93 -2.28 3.97
C PHE A 176 -14.19 -3.48 3.37
N ARG A 177 -14.61 -3.91 2.19
CA ARG A 177 -14.00 -5.03 1.44
C ARG A 177 -13.09 -4.51 0.34
N TYR A 178 -11.91 -5.12 0.19
CA TYR A 178 -10.95 -4.69 -0.81
C TYR A 178 -10.39 -5.88 -1.57
N ARG A 179 -10.54 -5.87 -2.88
CA ARG A 179 -9.74 -6.68 -3.80
C ARG A 179 -8.36 -6.05 -3.92
N GLN A 180 -7.34 -6.86 -3.68
CA GLN A 180 -5.94 -6.48 -3.71
C GLN A 180 -5.22 -7.30 -4.78
N PRO A 181 -5.05 -6.75 -6.00
CA PRO A 181 -4.43 -7.48 -7.10
C PRO A 181 -2.97 -7.82 -6.86
N GLU A 182 -2.55 -8.95 -7.42
CA GLU A 182 -1.16 -9.34 -7.50
C GLU A 182 -0.33 -8.27 -8.22
N GLY A 183 0.77 -7.85 -7.59
CA GLY A 183 1.65 -6.79 -8.10
C GLY A 183 1.15 -5.35 -7.89
N ALA A 184 -0.09 -5.14 -7.41
CA ALA A 184 -0.55 -3.82 -7.00
C ALA A 184 0.05 -3.40 -5.65
N PHE A 185 0.09 -2.09 -5.41
CA PHE A 185 0.45 -1.57 -4.10
C PHE A 185 -0.69 -1.79 -3.10
N THR A 186 -0.33 -2.20 -1.89
CA THR A 186 -1.22 -2.35 -0.74
C THR A 186 -0.43 -2.03 0.51
N GLN A 187 -1.10 -1.50 1.53
CA GLN A 187 -0.45 -1.26 2.82
C GLN A 187 0.01 -2.61 3.40
N PRO A 188 1.33 -2.79 3.67
CA PRO A 188 1.88 -4.08 4.06
C PRO A 188 1.50 -4.49 5.48
N ASN A 189 0.93 -3.58 6.29
CA ASN A 189 0.50 -3.84 7.65
C ASN A 189 -1.00 -3.54 7.77
N GLY A 190 -1.85 -4.57 7.70
CA GLY A 190 -3.31 -4.39 7.71
C GLY A 190 -3.83 -3.77 9.00
N ALA A 191 -3.22 -4.10 10.14
CA ALA A 191 -3.63 -3.57 11.44
C ALA A 191 -3.35 -2.06 11.55
N VAL A 192 -2.19 -1.62 11.06
CA VAL A 192 -1.84 -0.19 11.02
C VAL A 192 -2.62 0.53 9.92
N CYS A 193 -2.86 -0.11 8.76
CA CYS A 193 -3.73 0.42 7.72
C CYS A 193 -5.12 0.76 8.25
N GLN A 194 -5.74 -0.10 9.07
CA GLN A 194 -7.00 0.24 9.74
C GLN A 194 -6.90 1.49 10.61
N LYS A 195 -5.81 1.67 11.36
CA LYS A 195 -5.59 2.86 12.19
C LYS A 195 -5.45 4.11 11.32
N MET A 196 -4.73 4.03 10.20
CA MET A 196 -4.60 5.12 9.23
C MET A 196 -5.96 5.50 8.62
N LEU A 197 -6.75 4.51 8.21
CA LEU A 197 -8.08 4.73 7.63
C LEU A 197 -9.02 5.41 8.64
N ASN A 198 -9.02 4.96 9.90
CA ASN A 198 -9.83 5.58 10.97
C ASN A 198 -9.37 7.00 11.28
N TRP A 199 -8.06 7.23 11.39
CA TRP A 199 -7.53 8.57 11.62
C TRP A 199 -7.85 9.52 10.47
N ALA A 200 -7.69 9.09 9.22
CA ALA A 200 -8.02 9.87 8.03
C ALA A 200 -9.53 10.20 7.98
N TYR A 201 -10.38 9.22 8.29
CA TYR A 201 -11.82 9.39 8.38
C TYR A 201 -12.23 10.43 9.44
N GLU A 202 -11.60 10.38 10.63
CA GLU A 202 -11.84 11.34 11.71
C GLU A 202 -11.27 12.73 11.41
N ALA A 203 -10.07 12.81 10.83
CA ALA A 203 -9.42 14.05 10.47
C ALA A 203 -10.18 14.79 9.36
N LEU A 204 -10.68 14.06 8.36
CA LEU A 204 -11.53 14.64 7.32
C LEU A 204 -12.84 15.17 7.92
N GLY A 205 -13.46 14.45 8.87
CA GLY A 205 -14.73 14.87 9.45
C GLY A 205 -15.89 14.83 8.43
N GLN A 206 -17.11 15.20 8.84
CA GLN A 206 -18.23 15.28 7.90
C GLN A 206 -18.11 16.59 7.11
N ARG A 207 -18.34 16.51 5.81
CA ARG A 207 -18.32 17.63 4.88
C ARG A 207 -19.56 17.63 4.01
N ASP A 208 -19.93 18.83 3.57
CA ASP A 208 -20.96 19.06 2.54
C ASP A 208 -20.32 19.39 1.17
N ASP A 209 -18.99 19.57 1.15
CA ASP A 209 -18.14 19.75 -0.03
C ASP A 209 -17.65 18.41 -0.60
N ASP A 210 -16.93 18.48 -1.72
CA ASP A 210 -16.34 17.33 -2.41
C ASP A 210 -14.86 17.12 -2.08
N LEU A 211 -14.42 15.87 -2.24
CA LEU A 211 -13.03 15.47 -2.07
C LEU A 211 -12.36 15.22 -3.42
N LEU A 212 -11.16 15.77 -3.61
CA LEU A 212 -10.22 15.28 -4.61
C LEU A 212 -9.25 14.28 -3.96
N GLU A 213 -9.05 13.11 -4.55
CA GLU A 213 -8.01 12.18 -4.15
C GLU A 213 -7.00 11.93 -5.27
N LEU A 214 -5.72 12.10 -4.95
CA LEU A 214 -4.61 11.80 -5.84
C LEU A 214 -3.96 10.47 -5.44
N TYR A 215 -3.65 9.64 -6.44
CA TYR A 215 -2.98 8.35 -6.26
C TYR A 215 -3.83 7.33 -5.46
N CYS A 216 -5.11 7.20 -5.82
CA CYS A 216 -6.08 6.44 -5.02
C CYS A 216 -5.81 4.91 -4.95
N GLY A 217 -4.92 4.37 -5.80
CA GLY A 217 -4.64 2.94 -5.83
C GLY A 217 -5.89 2.12 -6.10
N ASN A 218 -6.14 1.12 -5.25
CA ASN A 218 -7.36 0.30 -5.30
C ASN A 218 -8.55 0.92 -4.53
N GLY A 219 -8.50 2.22 -4.21
CA GLY A 219 -9.54 2.93 -3.48
C GLY A 219 -9.45 2.79 -1.95
N ASN A 220 -8.25 2.54 -1.41
CA ASN A 220 -8.04 2.22 0.01
C ASN A 220 -8.67 3.27 0.94
N PHE A 221 -8.27 4.54 0.76
CA PHE A 221 -8.83 5.69 1.48
C PHE A 221 -10.11 6.22 0.85
N THR A 222 -10.23 6.16 -0.48
CA THR A 222 -11.44 6.59 -1.22
C THR A 222 -12.71 6.04 -0.61
N LEU A 223 -12.75 4.73 -0.34
CA LEU A 223 -13.94 4.04 0.14
C LEU A 223 -14.51 4.61 1.45
N PRO A 224 -13.73 4.69 2.56
CA PRO A 224 -14.23 5.28 3.80
C PRO A 224 -14.39 6.80 3.71
N LEU A 225 -13.52 7.52 2.99
CA LEU A 225 -13.64 8.98 2.91
C LEU A 225 -14.86 9.42 2.07
N ALA A 226 -15.27 8.62 1.08
CA ALA A 226 -16.46 8.87 0.29
C ALA A 226 -17.75 8.94 1.13
N THR A 227 -17.79 8.28 2.30
CA THR A 227 -18.97 8.34 3.18
C THR A 227 -19.04 9.62 4.01
N ARG A 228 -18.09 10.55 3.82
CA ARG A 228 -17.95 11.78 4.61
C ARG A 228 -18.12 13.06 3.81
N VAL A 229 -18.26 12.93 2.50
CA VAL A 229 -18.27 14.06 1.56
C VAL A 229 -19.41 13.90 0.57
N ARG A 230 -19.73 14.97 -0.16
CA ARG A 230 -20.83 14.96 -1.14
C ARG A 230 -20.47 14.09 -2.35
N LYS A 231 -19.33 14.35 -3.00
CA LYS A 231 -18.76 13.53 -4.07
C LYS A 231 -17.25 13.37 -3.90
N VAL A 232 -16.69 12.34 -4.52
CA VAL A 232 -15.24 12.18 -4.66
C VAL A 232 -14.87 12.17 -6.14
N LEU A 233 -13.80 12.89 -6.49
CA LEU A 233 -13.05 12.66 -7.71
C LEU A 233 -11.74 11.97 -7.32
N ALA A 234 -11.51 10.74 -7.75
CA ALA A 234 -10.31 9.97 -7.41
C ALA A 234 -9.46 9.73 -8.67
N THR A 235 -8.14 9.89 -8.56
CA THR A 235 -7.22 9.73 -9.70
C THR A 235 -6.22 8.61 -9.51
N GLU A 236 -5.99 7.83 -10.56
CA GLU A 236 -5.00 6.73 -10.60
C GLU A 236 -4.53 6.46 -12.03
N ILE A 237 -3.27 6.11 -12.24
CA ILE A 237 -2.70 5.84 -13.58
C ILE A 237 -2.72 4.34 -13.94
N SER A 238 -2.59 3.48 -12.94
CA SER A 238 -2.51 2.02 -13.06
C SER A 238 -3.87 1.42 -13.41
N LYS A 239 -3.95 0.80 -14.59
CA LYS A 239 -5.18 0.11 -15.04
C LYS A 239 -5.61 -0.99 -14.07
N THR A 240 -4.65 -1.73 -13.51
CA THR A 240 -4.92 -2.80 -12.53
C THR A 240 -5.53 -2.23 -11.26
N SER A 241 -4.98 -1.12 -10.76
CA SER A 241 -5.49 -0.43 -9.56
C SER A 241 -6.87 0.17 -9.81
N VAL A 242 -7.08 0.81 -10.96
CA VAL A 242 -8.38 1.36 -11.39
C VAL A 242 -9.47 0.28 -11.43
N ASN A 243 -9.19 -0.86 -12.05
CA ASN A 243 -10.15 -1.96 -12.11
C ASN A 243 -10.49 -2.51 -10.72
N ALA A 244 -9.50 -2.60 -9.83
CA ALA A 244 -9.73 -3.00 -8.44
C ALA A 244 -10.54 -1.96 -7.67
N ALA A 245 -10.25 -0.67 -7.83
CA ALA A 245 -11.01 0.41 -7.22
C ALA A 245 -12.48 0.39 -7.64
N LEU A 246 -12.78 0.21 -8.94
CA LEU A 246 -14.16 0.07 -9.42
C LEU A 246 -14.88 -1.15 -8.81
N ALA A 247 -14.21 -2.30 -8.73
CA ALA A 247 -14.77 -3.48 -8.09
C ALA A 247 -15.01 -3.24 -6.59
N ASN A 248 -14.09 -2.56 -5.92
CA ASN A 248 -14.18 -2.24 -4.50
C ASN A 248 -15.31 -1.25 -4.20
N LEU A 249 -15.50 -0.23 -5.05
CA LEU A 249 -16.64 0.68 -4.96
C LEU A 249 -17.98 -0.07 -5.03
N ALA A 250 -18.10 -0.99 -6.01
CA ALA A 250 -19.29 -1.82 -6.17
C ALA A 250 -19.50 -2.78 -4.99
N ASP A 251 -18.45 -3.48 -4.54
CA ASP A 251 -18.50 -4.44 -3.42
C ASP A 251 -18.89 -3.77 -2.09
N ASN A 252 -18.72 -2.45 -1.99
CA ASN A 252 -19.07 -1.64 -0.82
C ASN A 252 -20.26 -0.72 -1.05
N ALA A 253 -20.98 -0.78 -2.17
CA ALA A 253 -22.11 0.12 -2.47
C ALA A 253 -21.75 1.61 -2.22
N VAL A 254 -20.61 2.05 -2.77
CA VAL A 254 -20.16 3.45 -2.73
C VAL A 254 -20.32 4.03 -4.14
N ASP A 255 -21.34 4.88 -4.30
CA ASP A 255 -21.80 5.33 -5.63
C ASP A 255 -21.46 6.81 -5.92
N ASN A 256 -20.94 7.55 -4.94
CA ASN A 256 -20.63 8.98 -5.06
C ASN A 256 -19.16 9.26 -5.46
N VAL A 257 -18.50 8.29 -6.10
CA VAL A 257 -17.08 8.38 -6.50
C VAL A 257 -16.96 8.32 -8.01
N THR A 258 -16.35 9.34 -8.60
CA THR A 258 -15.91 9.33 -10.00
C THR A 258 -14.43 9.01 -10.04
N LEU A 259 -14.06 7.89 -10.65
CA LEU A 259 -12.69 7.48 -10.83
C LEU A 259 -12.18 7.89 -12.21
N VAL A 260 -11.10 8.67 -12.26
CA VAL A 260 -10.49 9.13 -13.51
C VAL A 260 -9.07 8.62 -13.64
N ARG A 261 -8.76 8.06 -14.81
CA ARG A 261 -7.43 7.52 -15.06
C ARG A 261 -6.46 8.61 -15.51
N LEU A 262 -6.02 9.48 -14.61
CA LEU A 262 -5.11 10.60 -14.89
C LEU A 262 -3.95 10.65 -13.88
N SER A 263 -2.81 11.22 -14.28
CA SER A 263 -1.80 11.66 -13.30
C SER A 263 -2.23 12.96 -12.61
N ALA A 264 -1.57 13.32 -11.50
CA ALA A 264 -1.77 14.61 -10.85
C ALA A 264 -1.50 15.79 -11.81
N GLU A 265 -0.41 15.71 -12.60
CA GLU A 265 -0.09 16.71 -13.62
C GLU A 265 -1.21 16.87 -14.67
N GLU A 266 -1.72 15.75 -15.20
CA GLU A 266 -2.81 15.77 -16.18
C GLU A 266 -4.10 16.35 -15.59
N LEU A 267 -4.39 16.04 -14.32
CA LEU A 267 -5.52 16.63 -13.62
C LEU A 267 -5.35 18.13 -13.42
N THR A 268 -4.16 18.60 -13.01
CA THR A 268 -3.87 20.04 -12.88
C THR A 268 -4.11 20.77 -14.20
N GLN A 269 -3.65 20.21 -15.31
CA GLN A 269 -3.91 20.75 -16.65
C GLN A 269 -5.41 20.80 -16.98
N ALA A 270 -6.17 19.77 -16.58
CA ALA A 270 -7.62 19.72 -16.79
C ALA A 270 -8.37 20.77 -15.96
N LEU A 271 -8.02 20.92 -14.68
CA LEU A 271 -8.60 21.92 -13.78
C LEU A 271 -8.26 23.35 -14.21
N ASN A 272 -7.11 23.55 -14.84
CA ASN A 272 -6.67 24.83 -15.40
C ASN A 272 -7.19 25.08 -16.84
N GLU A 273 -8.01 24.19 -17.40
CA GLU A 273 -8.52 24.27 -18.77
C GLU A 273 -7.43 24.42 -19.85
N VAL A 274 -6.22 23.90 -19.61
CA VAL A 274 -5.08 24.02 -20.53
C VAL A 274 -5.36 23.34 -21.88
N ARG A 275 -6.07 22.21 -21.84
CA ARG A 275 -6.50 21.45 -23.02
C ARG A 275 -7.67 20.51 -22.69
N PRO A 276 -8.48 20.08 -23.68
CA PRO A 276 -9.49 19.05 -23.45
C PRO A 276 -8.85 17.67 -23.22
N PHE A 277 -9.40 16.92 -22.26
CA PHE A 277 -9.00 15.54 -21.98
C PHE A 277 -10.13 14.59 -22.34
N ARG A 278 -9.91 13.72 -23.35
CA ARG A 278 -10.91 12.71 -23.76
C ARG A 278 -11.36 11.81 -22.60
N ARG A 279 -10.46 11.51 -21.65
CA ARG A 279 -10.74 10.71 -20.44
C ARG A 279 -11.67 11.40 -19.44
N LEU A 280 -11.94 12.70 -19.61
CA LEU A 280 -12.83 13.50 -18.78
C LEU A 280 -14.06 13.99 -19.56
N ALA A 281 -14.29 13.52 -20.79
CA ALA A 281 -15.36 14.04 -21.65
C ALA A 281 -16.75 13.94 -21.00
N ASP A 282 -16.96 12.88 -20.20
CA ASP A 282 -18.22 12.61 -19.50
C ASP A 282 -18.18 13.05 -18.01
N VAL A 283 -17.14 13.79 -17.60
CA VAL A 283 -16.96 14.26 -16.22
C VAL A 283 -17.18 15.77 -16.17
N ASP A 284 -18.25 16.19 -15.52
CA ASP A 284 -18.49 17.61 -15.22
C ASP A 284 -17.61 18.08 -14.05
N LEU A 285 -16.37 18.47 -14.35
CA LEU A 285 -15.43 19.01 -13.35
C LEU A 285 -15.94 20.31 -12.72
N LYS A 286 -16.75 21.10 -13.43
CA LYS A 286 -17.27 22.39 -12.92
C LYS A 286 -18.40 22.20 -11.92
N GLY A 287 -19.06 21.03 -11.95
CA GLY A 287 -20.05 20.63 -10.97
C GLY A 287 -19.46 20.19 -9.61
N TYR A 288 -18.13 20.10 -9.49
CA TYR A 288 -17.45 19.80 -8.23
C TYR A 288 -17.21 21.06 -7.41
N ASP A 289 -17.44 20.94 -6.11
CA ASP A 289 -17.15 21.94 -5.09
C ASP A 289 -16.07 21.40 -4.16
N PHE A 290 -14.82 21.47 -4.59
CA PHE A 290 -13.72 20.84 -3.87
C PHE A 290 -13.30 21.66 -2.64
N GLY A 291 -13.68 21.21 -1.45
CA GLY A 291 -13.21 21.78 -0.18
C GLY A 291 -11.93 21.14 0.32
N SER A 292 -11.72 19.85 0.02
CA SER A 292 -10.59 19.07 0.54
C SER A 292 -9.86 18.30 -0.57
N VAL A 293 -8.55 18.10 -0.38
CA VAL A 293 -7.74 17.16 -1.17
C VAL A 293 -7.06 16.14 -0.26
N PHE A 294 -7.09 14.87 -0.68
CA PHE A 294 -6.36 13.78 -0.07
C PHE A 294 -5.19 13.34 -0.96
N VAL A 295 -4.01 13.17 -0.36
CA VAL A 295 -2.79 12.72 -1.04
C VAL A 295 -2.06 11.66 -0.23
N ASP A 296 -1.69 10.56 -0.90
CA ASP A 296 -0.76 9.53 -0.40
C ASP A 296 0.33 9.27 -1.47
N PRO A 297 1.27 10.21 -1.67
CA PRO A 297 2.24 10.13 -2.74
C PRO A 297 3.32 9.06 -2.48
N PRO A 298 4.08 8.67 -3.52
CA PRO A 298 5.24 7.80 -3.34
C PRO A 298 6.29 8.44 -2.41
N ARG A 299 7.34 7.68 -2.04
CA ARG A 299 8.42 8.13 -1.14
C ARG A 299 9.12 9.44 -1.52
N ALA A 300 8.99 9.89 -2.77
CA ALA A 300 9.51 11.17 -3.24
C ALA A 300 8.71 12.38 -2.74
N GLY A 301 7.50 12.18 -2.18
CA GLY A 301 6.56 13.24 -1.84
C GLY A 301 5.81 13.77 -3.05
N MET A 302 5.12 14.89 -2.87
CA MET A 302 4.52 15.65 -3.97
C MET A 302 5.59 16.45 -4.71
N ASP A 303 5.51 16.46 -6.04
CA ASP A 303 6.27 17.40 -6.85
C ASP A 303 5.77 18.86 -6.67
N PRO A 304 6.55 19.88 -7.07
CA PRO A 304 6.18 21.27 -6.87
C PRO A 304 4.83 21.65 -7.50
N ASP A 305 4.49 21.10 -8.67
CA ASP A 305 3.23 21.40 -9.37
C ASP A 305 2.02 20.82 -8.62
N THR A 306 2.18 19.63 -8.04
CA THR A 306 1.17 19.00 -7.18
C THR A 306 1.01 19.79 -5.89
N CYS A 307 2.10 20.28 -5.29
CA CYS A 307 2.00 21.22 -4.16
C CYS A 307 1.20 22.47 -4.55
N GLU A 308 1.51 23.10 -5.68
CA GLU A 308 0.76 24.28 -6.16
C GLU A 308 -0.71 24.01 -6.45
N LEU A 309 -1.04 22.81 -6.94
CA LEU A 309 -2.43 22.37 -7.06
C LEU A 309 -3.09 22.30 -5.68
N THR A 310 -2.48 21.60 -4.72
CA THR A 310 -3.08 21.36 -3.39
C THR A 310 -3.26 22.64 -2.57
N ARG A 311 -2.46 23.69 -2.81
CA ARG A 311 -2.61 25.03 -2.19
C ARG A 311 -3.98 25.68 -2.41
N ARG A 312 -4.73 25.23 -3.42
CA ARG A 312 -6.03 25.79 -3.80
C ARG A 312 -7.17 25.31 -2.90
N PHE A 313 -6.99 24.20 -2.20
CA PHE A 313 -8.00 23.60 -1.37
C PHE A 313 -7.99 24.24 0.02
N GLU A 314 -9.10 24.21 0.73
CA GLU A 314 -9.14 24.70 2.13
C GLU A 314 -8.44 23.73 3.07
N ARG A 315 -8.46 22.44 2.74
CA ARG A 315 -7.94 21.37 3.58
C ARG A 315 -7.15 20.36 2.75
N ILE A 316 -5.97 19.99 3.24
CA ILE A 316 -5.08 19.00 2.64
C ILE A 316 -4.87 17.90 3.66
N LEU A 317 -5.42 16.71 3.40
CA LEU A 317 -5.18 15.52 4.18
C LEU A 317 -4.05 14.73 3.51
N TYR A 318 -2.89 14.67 4.16
CA TYR A 318 -1.67 14.12 3.59
C TYR A 318 -1.22 12.91 4.43
N ILE A 319 -1.08 11.74 3.79
CA ILE A 319 -0.39 10.56 4.34
C ILE A 319 0.97 10.42 3.65
N SER A 320 2.03 10.16 4.41
CA SER A 320 3.39 10.02 3.90
C SER A 320 4.10 8.81 4.47
N CYS A 321 4.77 8.04 3.61
CA CYS A 321 5.74 7.02 4.00
C CYS A 321 7.19 7.54 4.11
N ASN A 322 7.38 8.85 3.93
CA ASN A 322 8.66 9.53 4.09
C ASN A 322 8.48 10.88 4.81
N PRO A 323 8.84 10.96 6.11
CA PRO A 323 8.63 12.17 6.90
C PRO A 323 9.49 13.35 6.41
N GLU A 324 10.63 13.09 5.76
CA GLU A 324 11.53 14.15 5.28
C GLU A 324 10.92 14.90 4.09
N THR A 325 10.40 14.17 3.10
CA THR A 325 9.72 14.80 1.95
C THR A 325 8.39 15.41 2.37
N LEU A 326 7.71 14.84 3.38
CA LEU A 326 6.55 15.47 3.99
C LEU A 326 6.91 16.85 4.56
N ALA A 327 7.97 16.95 5.36
CA ALA A 327 8.43 18.23 5.93
C ALA A 327 8.78 19.26 4.84
N GLN A 328 9.42 18.82 3.74
CA GLN A 328 9.71 19.67 2.58
C GLN A 328 8.44 20.18 1.90
N ASN A 329 7.43 19.32 1.69
CA ASN A 329 6.15 19.74 1.12
C ASN A 329 5.39 20.67 2.07
N ILE A 330 5.38 20.38 3.39
CA ILE A 330 4.78 21.28 4.39
C ILE A 330 5.46 22.65 4.35
N ALA A 331 6.79 22.72 4.22
CA ALA A 331 7.50 23.99 4.11
C ALA A 331 7.02 24.83 2.91
N GLN A 332 6.75 24.20 1.77
CA GLN A 332 6.19 24.88 0.60
C GLN A 332 4.74 25.35 0.83
N LEU A 333 3.96 24.63 1.64
CA LEU A 333 2.56 24.94 1.93
C LEU A 333 2.37 25.88 3.15
N HIS A 334 3.42 26.07 3.97
CA HIS A 334 3.31 26.65 5.31
C HIS A 334 2.89 28.13 5.35
N ASP A 335 3.13 28.86 4.27
CA ASP A 335 2.71 30.25 4.11
C ASP A 335 1.18 30.40 3.93
N THR A 336 0.51 29.37 3.41
CA THR A 336 -0.95 29.37 3.17
C THR A 336 -1.72 28.47 4.11
N HIS A 337 -1.10 27.40 4.61
CA HIS A 337 -1.74 26.41 5.46
C HIS A 337 -0.98 26.22 6.77
N GLN A 338 -1.69 25.76 7.79
CA GLN A 338 -1.15 25.35 9.08
C GLN A 338 -1.48 23.88 9.36
N VAL A 339 -0.58 23.17 10.03
CA VAL A 339 -0.81 21.77 10.44
C VAL A 339 -1.72 21.77 11.67
N THR A 340 -2.92 21.21 11.56
CA THR A 340 -3.91 21.17 12.66
C THR A 340 -4.09 19.79 13.27
N ARG A 341 -3.67 18.73 12.57
CA ARG A 341 -3.56 17.37 13.11
C ARG A 341 -2.27 16.71 12.64
N CYS A 342 -1.69 15.87 13.49
CA CYS A 342 -0.49 15.10 13.22
C CYS A 342 -0.65 13.69 13.78
N ALA A 343 -0.19 12.68 13.05
CA ALA A 343 -0.16 11.29 13.47
C ALA A 343 1.11 10.58 13.00
N LEU A 344 1.57 9.64 13.82
CA LEU A 344 2.59 8.65 13.50
C LEU A 344 1.94 7.27 13.41
N PHE A 345 2.20 6.56 12.33
CA PHE A 345 1.77 5.18 12.13
C PHE A 345 3.00 4.28 12.00
N ASP A 346 3.14 3.31 12.90
CA ASP A 346 4.28 2.40 12.87
C ASP A 346 4.07 1.23 11.91
N GLN A 347 3.92 1.53 10.62
CA GLN A 347 3.70 0.53 9.56
C GLN A 347 4.86 -0.49 9.44
N PHE A 348 6.08 -0.06 9.78
CA PHE A 348 7.31 -0.82 9.63
C PHE A 348 8.12 -0.92 10.94
N PRO A 349 7.64 -1.69 11.94
CA PRO A 349 8.38 -1.98 13.17
C PRO A 349 9.78 -2.53 12.88
N TYR A 350 10.71 -2.25 13.80
CA TYR A 350 12.11 -2.69 13.72
C TYR A 350 12.90 -2.06 12.55
N THR A 351 12.34 -1.08 11.84
CA THR A 351 13.03 -0.35 10.78
C THR A 351 13.03 1.16 11.06
N HIS A 352 13.89 1.89 10.35
CA HIS A 352 13.90 3.35 10.38
C HIS A 352 12.72 4.00 9.64
N HIS A 353 11.93 3.23 8.89
CA HIS A 353 10.77 3.75 8.18
C HIS A 353 9.65 4.09 9.16
N MET A 354 8.96 5.19 8.87
CA MET A 354 7.78 5.64 9.60
C MET A 354 6.77 6.18 8.59
N GLU A 355 5.49 5.98 8.90
CA GLU A 355 4.41 6.64 8.19
C GLU A 355 3.84 7.76 9.05
N ALA A 356 3.53 8.88 8.42
CA ALA A 356 3.00 10.06 9.10
C ALA A 356 1.76 10.58 8.38
N GLY A 357 0.80 11.07 9.15
CA GLY A 357 -0.38 11.74 8.63
C GLY A 357 -0.46 13.17 9.15
N VAL A 358 -0.78 14.11 8.27
CA VAL A 358 -1.09 15.50 8.66
C VAL A 358 -2.38 15.98 8.02
N LEU A 359 -3.11 16.79 8.76
CA LEU A 359 -4.16 17.63 8.20
C LEU A 359 -3.61 19.07 8.17
N LEU A 360 -3.53 19.64 6.98
CA LEU A 360 -3.25 21.06 6.79
C LEU A 360 -4.53 21.81 6.48
N GLU A 361 -4.76 22.94 7.13
CA GLU A 361 -5.93 23.79 6.91
C GLU A 361 -5.47 25.20 6.54
N ARG A 362 -6.17 25.83 5.61
CA ARG A 362 -5.87 27.20 5.16
C ARG A 362 -5.86 28.13 6.37
N ARG A 363 -4.87 29.02 6.41
CA ARG A 363 -4.79 30.08 7.42
C ARG A 363 -5.91 31.08 7.18
N GLY A 364 -6.64 31.41 8.25
CA GLY A 364 -7.69 32.44 8.23
C GLY A 364 -7.15 33.86 8.14
#